data_AF-A0A6C0BSM9-F1
#
_entry.id   AF-A0A6C0BSM9-F1
#
_cell.length_a   1.000
_cell.length_b   1.000
_cell.length_c   1.000
_cell.angle_alpha   90.00
_cell.angle_beta   90.00
_cell.angle_gamma   90.00
#
_symmetry.space_group_name_H-M   'P 1'
#
loop_
_entity.id
_entity.type
_entity.pdbx_description
1 polymer ?
#
loop_
_entity_poly.entity_id
_entity_poly.type
_entity_poly.pdbx_seq_one_letter_code
_entity_poly.pdbx_strand_id
1 'polypeptide(L)'
;MVKLNKLNDEIIIEIFYQLKNVNDKRNFILINKGNYELLNELLKKYRLILYLNNDYSNFYEIIKNNQFNLNYECDLNLIDKIIIRSFMYIPVINASRTFGFYDFRFIFELLYAGFRIETDNVKIYNIHFYNHFYSKIIKCIVFNDRKKTLKNIEKCPYLLSLKQKNNFKDKLNQGWISIHKE
;
A
#
# COMPACT_ATOMS: atom_id res chain seq x y z
N MET A 1 13.27 -43.91 -10.85
CA MET A 1 12.57 -42.61 -10.83
C MET A 1 12.27 -42.28 -9.38
N VAL A 2 13.01 -41.36 -8.77
CA VAL A 2 12.81 -40.99 -7.36
C VAL A 2 11.50 -40.20 -7.28
N LYS A 3 10.45 -40.80 -6.72
CA LYS A 3 9.26 -40.05 -6.30
C LYS A 3 9.71 -39.19 -5.12
N LEU A 4 9.96 -37.90 -5.37
CA LEU A 4 10.03 -36.93 -4.29
C LEU A 4 8.70 -36.99 -3.55
N ASN A 5 8.73 -37.47 -2.31
CA ASN A 5 7.57 -37.45 -1.42
C ASN A 5 7.08 -36.00 -1.38
N LYS A 6 5.77 -35.81 -1.60
CA LYS A 6 5.14 -34.50 -1.44
C LYS A 6 5.46 -34.03 -0.03
N LEU A 7 6.22 -32.94 0.09
CA LEU A 7 6.52 -32.33 1.39
C LEU A 7 5.19 -32.02 2.09
N ASN A 8 5.14 -32.24 3.41
CA ASN A 8 3.99 -31.87 4.22
C ASN A 8 3.70 -30.37 4.04
N ASP A 9 2.42 -30.01 3.95
CA ASP A 9 1.96 -28.64 3.77
C ASP A 9 2.54 -27.72 4.86
N GLU A 10 2.68 -28.19 6.10
CA GLU A 10 3.32 -27.45 7.19
C GLU A 10 4.77 -27.04 6.89
N ILE A 11 5.56 -27.95 6.32
CA ILE A 11 6.96 -27.68 5.95
C ILE A 11 7.02 -26.69 4.79
N ILE A 12 6.11 -26.84 3.83
CA ILE A 12 6.01 -25.93 2.68
C ILE A 12 5.64 -24.51 3.14
N ILE A 13 4.73 -24.39 4.10
CA ILE A 13 4.33 -23.12 4.72
C ILE A 13 5.53 -22.48 5.44
N GLU A 14 6.27 -23.24 6.23
CA GLU A 14 7.44 -22.75 6.96
C GLU A 14 8.51 -22.21 6.00
N ILE A 15 8.86 -22.98 4.97
CA ILE A 15 9.80 -22.54 3.92
C ILE A 15 9.28 -21.25 3.26
N PHE A 16 7.99 -21.19 2.92
CA PHE A 16 7.40 -20.01 2.33
C PHE A 16 7.59 -18.77 3.19
N TYR A 17 7.40 -18.86 4.52
CA TYR A 17 7.58 -17.74 5.43
C TYR A 17 9.05 -17.30 5.56
N GLN A 18 10.01 -18.23 5.51
CA GLN A 18 11.44 -17.89 5.59
C GLN A 18 11.98 -17.11 4.37
N LEU A 19 11.29 -17.16 3.23
CA LEU A 19 11.68 -16.38 2.04
C LEU A 19 11.59 -14.87 2.30
N LYS A 20 12.69 -14.14 2.22
CA LYS A 20 12.71 -12.72 2.60
C LYS A 20 11.92 -11.82 1.63
N ASN A 21 11.99 -12.09 0.34
CA ASN A 21 11.41 -11.24 -0.68
C ASN A 21 10.14 -11.85 -1.29
N VAL A 22 9.21 -10.98 -1.72
CA VAL A 22 7.98 -11.42 -2.36
C VAL A 22 8.24 -12.07 -3.73
N ASN A 23 9.28 -11.65 -4.45
CA ASN A 23 9.68 -12.29 -5.70
C ASN A 23 10.11 -13.74 -5.49
N ASP A 24 10.86 -14.02 -4.42
CA ASP A 24 11.27 -15.39 -4.08
C ASP A 24 10.05 -16.24 -3.73
N LYS A 25 9.08 -15.68 -3.01
CA LYS A 25 7.78 -16.33 -2.74
C LYS A 25 7.01 -16.64 -4.02
N ARG A 26 6.99 -15.74 -5.02
CA ARG A 26 6.36 -15.98 -6.33
C ARG A 26 7.07 -17.10 -7.09
N ASN A 27 8.40 -17.08 -7.13
CA ASN A 27 9.19 -18.14 -7.76
C ASN A 27 8.97 -19.49 -7.06
N PHE A 28 8.91 -19.50 -5.73
CA PHE A 28 8.61 -20.68 -4.95
C PHE A 28 7.24 -21.29 -5.30
N ILE A 29 6.20 -20.46 -5.50
CA ILE A 29 4.89 -20.91 -5.97
C ILE A 29 4.98 -21.55 -7.37
N LEU A 30 5.73 -20.93 -8.29
CA LEU A 30 5.88 -21.44 -9.66
C LEU A 30 6.55 -22.81 -9.71
N ILE A 31 7.48 -23.07 -8.79
CA ILE A 31 8.18 -24.36 -8.67
C ILE A 31 7.30 -25.39 -7.96
N ASN A 32 6.49 -24.98 -6.98
CA ASN A 32 5.63 -25.85 -6.16
C ASN A 32 4.16 -25.84 -6.62
N LYS A 33 3.92 -26.09 -7.92
CA LYS A 33 2.57 -26.04 -8.52
C LYS A 33 1.54 -26.94 -7.81
N GLY A 34 1.97 -28.06 -7.24
CA GLY A 34 1.11 -28.98 -6.48
C GLY A 34 0.51 -28.39 -5.19
N ASN A 35 1.04 -27.25 -4.72
CA ASN A 35 0.55 -26.50 -3.56
C ASN A 35 0.13 -25.07 -3.95
N TYR A 36 -0.18 -24.84 -5.24
CA TYR A 36 -0.46 -23.50 -5.76
C TYR A 36 -1.56 -22.78 -4.98
N GLU A 37 -2.69 -23.43 -4.72
CA GLU A 37 -3.82 -22.81 -4.02
C GLU A 37 -3.43 -22.35 -2.62
N LEU A 38 -2.87 -23.25 -1.82
CA LEU A 38 -2.36 -22.96 -0.47
C LEU A 38 -1.36 -21.80 -0.47
N LEU A 39 -0.33 -21.87 -1.32
CA LEU A 39 0.72 -20.86 -1.35
C LEU A 39 0.24 -19.52 -1.93
N ASN A 40 -0.69 -19.54 -2.88
CA ASN A 40 -1.30 -18.33 -3.43
C ASN A 40 -2.15 -17.62 -2.39
N GLU A 41 -2.89 -18.34 -1.54
CA GLU A 41 -3.57 -17.77 -0.38
C GLU A 41 -2.59 -17.11 0.60
N LEU A 42 -1.46 -17.75 0.90
CA LEU A 42 -0.42 -17.14 1.75
C LEU A 42 0.20 -15.89 1.09
N LEU A 43 0.38 -15.91 -0.22
CA LEU A 43 0.89 -14.75 -0.98
C LEU A 43 -0.07 -13.57 -0.94
N LYS A 44 -1.40 -13.79 -0.80
CA LYS A 44 -2.38 -12.69 -0.70
C LYS A 44 -2.02 -11.71 0.41
N LYS A 45 -1.46 -12.19 1.53
CA LYS A 45 -0.99 -11.35 2.64
C LYS A 45 0.05 -10.30 2.21
N TYR A 46 0.85 -10.61 1.19
CA TYR A 46 1.91 -9.73 0.68
C TYR A 46 1.48 -8.85 -0.49
N ARG A 47 0.24 -8.97 -0.98
CA ARG A 47 -0.25 -8.17 -2.11
C ARG A 47 -0.21 -6.67 -1.84
N LEU A 48 -0.49 -6.26 -0.60
CA LEU A 48 -0.41 -4.84 -0.23
C LEU A 48 1.01 -4.29 -0.43
N ILE A 49 2.05 -5.08 -0.10
CA ILE A 49 3.44 -4.72 -0.38
C ILE A 49 3.75 -4.65 -1.88
N LEU A 50 3.19 -5.57 -2.67
CA LEU A 50 3.44 -5.60 -4.12
C LEU A 50 2.87 -4.39 -4.84
N TYR A 51 1.70 -3.91 -4.40
CA TYR A 51 1.01 -2.79 -5.04
C TYR A 51 1.37 -1.43 -4.45
N LEU A 52 1.90 -1.39 -3.23
CA LEU A 52 2.34 -0.17 -2.59
C LEU A 52 3.29 0.63 -3.49
N ASN A 53 2.99 1.92 -3.67
CA ASN A 53 3.77 2.87 -4.45
C ASN A 53 3.94 2.53 -5.94
N ASN A 54 3.20 1.54 -6.46
CA ASN A 54 3.31 1.07 -7.84
C ASN A 54 1.94 0.95 -8.55
N ASP A 55 0.92 0.43 -7.87
CA ASP A 55 -0.40 0.16 -8.45
C ASP A 55 -1.49 0.61 -7.47
N TYR A 56 -2.00 1.83 -7.68
CA TYR A 56 -2.96 2.45 -6.76
C TYR A 56 -4.31 1.71 -6.75
N SER A 57 -4.79 1.25 -7.91
CA SER A 57 -6.11 0.61 -8.02
C SER A 57 -6.16 -0.66 -7.19
N ASN A 58 -5.19 -1.56 -7.39
CA ASN A 58 -5.12 -2.82 -6.64
C ASN A 58 -4.81 -2.57 -5.16
N PHE A 59 -3.98 -1.57 -4.85
CA PHE A 59 -3.70 -1.19 -3.47
C PHE A 59 -4.95 -0.68 -2.75
N TYR A 60 -5.70 0.23 -3.37
CA TYR A 60 -6.90 0.83 -2.80
C TYR A 60 -8.00 -0.20 -2.55
N GLU A 61 -8.24 -1.10 -3.50
CA GLU A 61 -9.22 -2.18 -3.32
C GLU A 61 -8.87 -3.08 -2.13
N ILE A 62 -7.59 -3.41 -1.92
CA ILE A 62 -7.16 -4.18 -0.75
C ILE A 62 -7.41 -3.39 0.54
N ILE A 63 -7.00 -2.12 0.60
CA ILE A 63 -7.20 -1.30 1.80
C ILE A 63 -8.69 -1.15 2.11
N LYS A 64 -9.53 -0.84 1.11
CA LYS A 64 -10.96 -0.65 1.26
C LYS A 64 -11.66 -1.92 1.74
N ASN A 65 -11.38 -3.07 1.12
CA ASN A 65 -12.04 -4.33 1.46
C ASN A 65 -11.58 -4.89 2.81
N ASN A 66 -10.40 -4.49 3.29
CA ASN A 66 -9.86 -4.94 4.57
C ASN A 66 -9.84 -3.83 5.64
N GLN A 67 -10.47 -2.68 5.40
CA GLN A 67 -10.32 -1.44 6.19
C GLN A 67 -10.54 -1.63 7.70
N PHE A 68 -11.25 -2.69 8.11
CA PHE A 68 -11.58 -3.00 9.50
C PHE A 68 -11.24 -4.45 9.93
N ASN A 69 -10.60 -5.23 9.05
CA ASN A 69 -10.36 -6.66 9.27
C ASN A 69 -8.99 -7.13 8.79
N LEU A 70 -8.04 -6.19 8.76
CA LEU A 70 -6.64 -6.50 8.66
C LEU A 70 -6.18 -7.13 10.00
N ASN A 71 -6.64 -8.36 10.26
CA ASN A 71 -6.11 -9.24 11.30
C ASN A 71 -4.66 -9.60 10.93
N TYR A 72 -3.77 -8.64 11.11
CA TYR A 72 -2.31 -8.82 11.14
C TYR A 72 -1.85 -9.34 12.51
N GLU A 73 -2.69 -10.11 13.21
CA GLU A 73 -2.36 -10.71 14.50
C GLU A 73 -1.13 -11.65 14.44
N CYS A 74 -0.56 -11.92 13.27
CA CYS A 74 0.64 -12.74 13.15
C CYS A 74 1.87 -12.07 12.51
N ASP A 75 1.83 -10.80 12.06
CA ASP A 75 3.05 -10.23 11.45
C ASP A 75 3.08 -8.70 11.56
N LEU A 76 3.27 -8.18 12.78
CA LEU A 76 3.58 -6.76 13.04
C LEU A 76 4.71 -6.26 12.11
N ASN A 77 5.69 -7.13 11.82
CA ASN A 77 6.77 -6.84 10.88
C ASN A 77 6.29 -6.49 9.46
N LEU A 78 5.15 -7.01 9.01
CA LEU A 78 4.65 -6.78 7.66
C LEU A 78 4.04 -5.38 7.53
N ILE A 79 3.26 -4.96 8.53
CA ILE A 79 2.69 -3.61 8.56
C ILE A 79 3.77 -2.56 8.70
N ASP A 80 4.75 -2.80 9.57
CA ASP A 80 5.90 -1.91 9.68
C ASP A 80 6.63 -1.81 8.33
N LYS A 81 6.86 -2.92 7.63
CA LYS A 81 7.45 -2.90 6.28
C LYS A 81 6.62 -2.09 5.28
N ILE A 82 5.30 -2.17 5.32
CA ILE A 82 4.40 -1.40 4.44
C ILE A 82 4.52 0.09 4.76
N ILE A 83 4.42 0.45 6.03
CA ILE A 83 4.55 1.81 6.53
C ILE A 83 5.92 2.36 6.10
N ILE A 84 7.01 1.70 6.48
CA ILE A 84 8.39 2.10 6.15
C ILE A 84 8.54 2.36 4.65
N ARG A 85 8.13 1.41 3.82
CA ARG A 85 8.25 1.54 2.36
C ARG A 85 7.42 2.69 1.81
N SER A 86 6.24 2.94 2.39
CA SER A 86 5.36 4.01 1.92
C SER A 86 5.99 5.40 2.07
N PHE A 87 6.75 5.65 3.14
CA PHE A 87 7.44 6.94 3.37
C PHE A 87 8.85 7.00 2.77
N MET A 88 9.59 5.88 2.73
CA MET A 88 10.93 5.85 2.13
C MET A 88 10.89 6.08 0.62
N TYR A 89 9.88 5.55 -0.07
CA TYR A 89 9.83 5.53 -1.53
C TYR A 89 8.56 6.18 -2.08
N ILE A 90 8.27 7.42 -1.65
CA ILE A 90 7.10 8.15 -2.13
C ILE A 90 7.22 8.36 -3.64
N PRO A 91 6.27 7.87 -4.45
CA PRO A 91 6.35 8.02 -5.89
C PRO A 91 6.35 9.50 -6.28
N VAL A 92 7.01 9.82 -7.39
CA VAL A 92 6.97 11.17 -7.97
C VAL A 92 6.08 11.12 -9.21
N ILE A 93 5.07 11.99 -9.23
CA ILE A 93 4.27 12.27 -10.43
C ILE A 93 4.92 13.44 -11.14
N ASN A 94 5.31 13.22 -12.39
CA ASN A 94 5.86 14.26 -13.24
C ASN A 94 4.72 15.15 -13.76
N ALA A 95 4.72 16.41 -13.35
CA ALA A 95 3.81 17.40 -13.88
C ALA A 95 4.23 17.91 -15.26
N SER A 96 5.54 17.87 -15.52
CA SER A 96 6.16 18.23 -16.80
C SER A 96 7.45 17.43 -16.98
N ARG A 97 8.23 17.73 -18.03
CA ARG A 97 9.56 17.12 -18.23
C ARG A 97 10.58 17.52 -17.15
N THR A 98 10.36 18.64 -16.47
CA THR A 98 11.33 19.27 -15.55
C THR A 98 10.81 19.41 -14.12
N PHE A 99 9.50 19.17 -13.91
CA PHE A 99 8.87 19.35 -12.61
C PHE A 99 8.05 18.13 -12.24
N GLY A 100 8.24 17.66 -11.01
CA GLY A 100 7.48 16.56 -10.41
C GLY A 100 7.11 16.89 -8.97
N PHE A 101 6.11 16.20 -8.45
CA PHE A 101 5.68 16.30 -7.07
C PHE A 101 5.36 14.91 -6.52
N TYR A 102 5.40 14.77 -5.21
CA TYR A 102 5.14 13.49 -4.57
C TYR A 102 3.66 13.05 -4.67
N ASP A 103 3.45 11.78 -5.02
CA ASP A 103 2.17 11.10 -4.98
C ASP A 103 1.85 10.63 -3.55
N PHE A 104 0.93 11.31 -2.90
CA PHE A 104 0.56 10.97 -1.53
C PHE A 104 -0.60 9.97 -1.45
N ARG A 105 -1.14 9.47 -2.57
CA ARG A 105 -2.36 8.66 -2.56
C ARG A 105 -2.23 7.40 -1.70
N PHE A 106 -1.11 6.66 -1.83
CA PHE A 106 -0.86 5.45 -1.03
C PHE A 106 -0.78 5.76 0.47
N ILE A 107 -0.01 6.79 0.83
CA ILE A 107 0.12 7.25 2.23
C ILE A 107 -1.24 7.68 2.78
N PHE A 108 -2.01 8.43 2.00
CA PHE A 108 -3.34 8.88 2.40
C PHE A 108 -4.27 7.72 2.73
N GLU A 109 -4.35 6.69 1.89
CA GLU A 109 -5.24 5.55 2.15
C GLU A 109 -4.80 4.76 3.38
N LEU A 110 -3.49 4.61 3.64
CA LEU A 110 -2.99 4.01 4.87
C LEU A 110 -3.45 4.82 6.10
N LEU A 111 -3.19 6.13 6.10
CA LEU A 111 -3.58 6.99 7.23
C LEU A 111 -5.10 7.03 7.44
N TYR A 112 -5.89 7.06 6.35
CA TYR A 112 -7.35 7.08 6.41
C TYR A 112 -7.93 5.74 6.91
N ALA A 113 -7.30 4.61 6.55
CA ALA A 113 -7.65 3.29 7.07
C ALA A 113 -7.27 3.09 8.54
N GLY A 114 -6.65 4.08 9.18
CA GLY A 114 -6.33 4.04 10.61
C GLY A 114 -4.96 3.46 10.93
N PHE A 115 -4.07 3.29 9.93
CA PHE A 115 -2.67 2.99 10.19
C PHE A 115 -2.04 4.18 10.93
N ARG A 116 -1.98 4.07 12.26
CA ARG A 116 -1.34 5.07 13.11
C ARG A 116 0.14 4.79 13.14
N ILE A 117 0.88 5.64 12.45
CA ILE A 117 2.32 5.58 12.46
C ILE A 117 2.77 6.53 13.55
N GLU A 118 3.57 6.04 14.47
CA GLU A 118 4.24 6.89 15.44
C GLU A 118 5.02 7.98 14.69
N THR A 119 4.81 9.23 15.10
CA THR A 119 5.36 10.41 14.41
C THR A 119 6.87 10.34 14.23
N ASP A 120 7.56 9.72 15.19
CA ASP A 120 9.02 9.59 15.18
C ASP A 120 9.50 8.64 14.08
N ASN A 121 8.73 7.59 13.77
CA ASN A 121 9.06 6.67 12.68
C ASN A 121 8.94 7.36 11.30
N VAL A 122 7.90 8.16 11.08
CA VAL A 122 7.76 8.93 9.82
C VAL A 122 8.93 9.91 9.64
N LYS A 123 9.34 10.58 10.72
CA LYS A 123 10.46 11.52 10.71
C LYS A 123 11.78 10.84 10.35
N ILE A 124 12.01 9.62 10.83
CA ILE A 124 13.19 8.80 10.50
C ILE A 124 13.21 8.46 9.01
N TYR A 125 12.08 8.03 8.43
CA TYR A 125 12.06 7.55 7.05
C TYR A 125 12.02 8.66 6.01
N ASN A 126 11.37 9.79 6.31
CA ASN A 126 11.29 10.91 5.38
C ASN A 126 11.03 12.24 6.09
N ILE A 127 12.11 12.88 6.56
CA ILE A 127 12.04 14.15 7.31
C ILE A 127 11.40 15.29 6.50
N HIS A 128 11.64 15.36 5.19
CA HIS A 128 11.02 16.37 4.33
C HIS A 128 9.51 16.18 4.26
N PHE A 129 9.06 14.94 4.04
CA PHE A 129 7.64 14.62 4.05
C PHE A 129 6.99 14.95 5.40
N TYR A 130 7.65 14.54 6.48
CA TYR A 130 7.19 14.78 7.85
C TYR A 130 6.97 16.28 8.12
N ASN A 131 7.99 17.09 7.87
CA ASN A 131 7.96 18.53 8.16
C ASN A 131 6.94 19.28 7.30
N HIS A 132 6.75 18.89 6.03
CA HIS A 132 5.98 19.69 5.08
C HIS A 132 4.55 19.21 4.83
N PHE A 133 4.27 17.91 4.98
CA PHE A 133 3.02 17.30 4.51
C PHE A 133 2.28 16.48 5.56
N TYR A 134 2.97 15.76 6.45
CA TYR A 134 2.33 14.81 7.37
C TYR A 134 1.21 15.45 8.22
N SER A 135 1.51 16.54 8.95
CA SER A 135 0.52 17.22 9.78
C SER A 135 -0.67 17.78 8.98
N LYS A 136 -0.45 18.13 7.71
CA LYS A 136 -1.49 18.65 6.82
C LYS A 136 -2.44 17.53 6.37
N ILE A 137 -1.90 16.35 6.05
CA ILE A 137 -2.70 15.18 5.71
C ILE A 137 -3.54 14.75 6.92
N ILE A 138 -2.91 14.61 8.10
CA ILE A 138 -3.61 14.22 9.33
C ILE A 138 -4.76 15.18 9.67
N LYS A 139 -4.54 16.51 9.59
CA LYS A 139 -5.58 17.52 9.83
C LYS A 139 -6.77 17.43 8.86
N CYS A 140 -6.58 16.84 7.68
CA CYS A 140 -7.66 16.66 6.71
C CYS A 140 -8.54 15.44 7.02
N ILE A 141 -7.99 14.41 7.67
CA ILE A 141 -8.66 13.13 7.89
C ILE A 141 -9.77 13.27 8.94
N VAL A 142 -10.98 12.91 8.54
CA VAL A 142 -12.11 12.66 9.44
C VAL A 142 -12.47 11.19 9.29
N PHE A 143 -12.14 10.40 10.31
CA PHE A 143 -12.38 8.95 10.31
C PHE A 143 -13.86 8.66 10.06
N ASN A 144 -14.12 7.66 9.22
CA ASN A 144 -15.45 7.25 8.76
C ASN A 144 -16.25 8.31 7.98
N ASP A 145 -15.65 9.45 7.63
CA ASP A 145 -16.27 10.48 6.79
C ASP A 145 -15.35 10.86 5.63
N ARG A 146 -15.36 10.01 4.60
CA ARG A 146 -14.53 10.19 3.39
C ARG A 146 -14.92 11.47 2.65
N LYS A 147 -16.21 11.80 2.60
CA LYS A 147 -16.73 12.99 1.91
C LYS A 147 -16.19 14.27 2.55
N LYS A 148 -16.22 14.37 3.87
CA LYS A 148 -15.64 15.51 4.61
C LYS A 148 -14.12 15.53 4.52
N THR A 149 -13.47 14.37 4.59
CA THR A 149 -12.01 14.25 4.39
C THR A 149 -11.58 14.81 3.04
N LEU A 150 -12.25 14.43 1.95
CA LEU A 150 -11.96 14.95 0.61
C LEU A 150 -12.24 16.46 0.50
N LYS A 151 -13.30 16.97 1.13
CA LYS A 151 -13.55 18.42 1.22
C LYS A 151 -12.43 19.17 1.95
N ASN A 152 -11.85 18.59 3.00
CA ASN A 152 -10.71 19.18 3.70
C ASN A 152 -9.44 19.18 2.83
N ILE A 153 -9.19 18.10 2.09
CA ILE A 153 -8.06 17.99 1.15
C ILE A 153 -8.17 19.06 0.06
N GLU A 154 -9.35 19.26 -0.53
CA GLU A 154 -9.55 20.28 -1.57
C GLU A 154 -9.20 21.70 -1.07
N LYS A 155 -9.52 21.99 0.20
CA LYS A 155 -9.18 23.26 0.86
C LYS A 155 -7.70 23.39 1.23
N CYS A 156 -6.93 22.30 1.26
CA CYS A 156 -5.52 22.36 1.62
C CYS A 156 -4.66 22.73 0.39
N PRO A 157 -3.95 23.87 0.39
CA PRO A 157 -3.14 24.27 -0.78
C PRO A 157 -1.92 23.38 -1.01
N TYR A 158 -1.45 22.67 0.01
CA TYR A 158 -0.22 21.88 -0.03
C TYR A 158 -0.39 20.43 -0.49
N LEU A 159 -1.62 19.92 -0.53
CA LEU A 159 -1.91 18.53 -0.87
C LEU A 159 -2.42 18.40 -2.30
N LEU A 160 -1.76 19.10 -3.23
CA LEU A 160 -2.15 19.12 -4.63
C LEU A 160 -2.30 17.69 -5.16
N SER A 161 -1.35 16.79 -4.90
CA SER A 161 -1.38 15.39 -5.36
C SER A 161 -2.61 14.58 -4.94
N LEU A 162 -3.35 15.03 -3.93
CA LEU A 162 -4.55 14.37 -3.43
C LEU A 162 -5.86 15.00 -3.94
N LYS A 163 -5.79 16.10 -4.68
CA LYS A 163 -6.99 16.80 -5.18
C LYS A 163 -7.61 16.10 -6.37
N GLN A 164 -8.94 16.07 -6.44
CA GLN A 164 -9.73 15.38 -7.47
C GLN A 164 -9.51 15.95 -8.88
N LYS A 165 -9.17 17.25 -8.97
CA LYS A 165 -8.95 18.01 -10.21
C LYS A 165 -7.53 17.90 -10.78
N ASN A 166 -6.65 17.13 -10.16
CA ASN A 166 -5.32 16.94 -10.71
C ASN A 166 -5.38 16.13 -12.01
N ASN A 167 -5.18 16.81 -13.14
CA ASN A 167 -5.17 16.27 -14.50
C ASN A 167 -3.95 15.39 -14.84
N PHE A 168 -3.15 14.98 -13.86
CA PHE A 168 -2.03 14.04 -14.07
C PHE A 168 -2.49 12.60 -14.36
N LYS A 169 -3.81 12.41 -14.53
CA LYS A 169 -4.52 11.16 -14.83
C LYS A 169 -4.07 10.52 -16.15
N ASP A 170 -3.58 11.30 -17.11
CA ASP A 170 -3.42 10.81 -18.49
C ASP A 170 -2.19 9.91 -18.74
N LYS A 171 -1.31 9.71 -17.75
CA LYS A 171 -0.20 8.74 -17.83
C LYS A 171 -0.26 7.60 -16.82
N LEU A 172 -1.24 7.62 -15.92
CA LEU A 172 -1.55 6.52 -15.00
C LEU A 172 -2.94 6.03 -15.36
N ASN A 173 -3.03 5.36 -16.51
CA ASN A 173 -4.25 4.78 -17.10
C ASN A 173 -4.89 3.71 -16.20
N GLN A 174 -5.45 4.13 -15.08
CA GLN A 174 -6.57 3.50 -14.39
C GLN A 174 -7.04 4.46 -13.28
N GLY A 175 -8.30 4.83 -13.38
CA GLY A 175 -8.85 6.03 -12.77
C GLY A 175 -8.70 6.08 -11.25
N TRP A 176 -8.68 7.33 -10.75
CA TRP A 176 -9.57 7.60 -9.63
C TRP A 176 -10.94 7.05 -10.03
N ILE A 177 -11.39 5.98 -9.39
CA ILE A 177 -12.80 5.66 -9.42
C ILE A 177 -13.46 6.94 -8.89
N SER A 178 -14.19 7.63 -9.75
CA SER A 178 -15.16 8.63 -9.34
C SER A 178 -16.22 7.89 -8.54
N ILE A 179 -15.93 7.61 -7.27
CA ILE A 179 -16.90 7.00 -6.36
C ILE A 179 -17.79 8.16 -5.93
N HIS A 180 -18.78 8.44 -6.77
CA HIS A 180 -20.20 8.60 -6.43
C HIS A 180 -20.92 9.21 -7.63
N LYS A 181 -21.60 8.35 -8.40
CA LYS A 181 -23.02 8.58 -8.67
C LYS A 181 -23.76 8.04 -7.46
N GLU A 182 -24.09 8.92 -6.52
CA GLU A 182 -25.24 8.82 -5.62
C GLU A 182 -25.89 10.20 -5.60
#